data_AF-A0A3D9ZFA2-F1
#
_entry.id   AF-A0A3D9ZFA2-F1
#
_cell.length_a   1.000
_cell.length_b   1.000
_cell.length_c   1.000
_cell.angle_alpha   90.00
_cell.angle_beta   90.00
_cell.angle_gamma   90.00
#
_symmetry.space_group_name_H-M   'P 1'
#
loop_
_entity.id
_entity.type
_entity.pdbx_description
1 polymer ?
#
loop_
_entity_poly.entity_id
_entity_poly.type
_entity_poly.pdbx_seq_one_letter_code
_entity_poly.pdbx_strand_id
1 'polypeptide(L)'
;MSGDPGLEGRLRSALTRAADAVDPPVAELLPRATARGRRRRRLQRAALLTAVLAALASVGVLVLPAGRQTPATLSSDALTGSWETRSLPATDWAASYRRAGGSDAAARAFLGPPMGGPAQEHRIILRITTTQWASFVRADSAAPEPGFQGTYTIEESTVRVREASHQCDVVFDIAASTTTLRIHVVDDDCGESDLLAQRTIYETADFHRST
;
A
#
# COMPACT_ATOMS: atom_id res chain seq x y z
N MET A 1 -9.98 -8.86 42.78
CA MET A 1 -8.71 -9.57 42.56
C MET A 1 -7.60 -8.54 42.60
N SER A 2 -6.89 -8.42 43.72
CA SER A 2 -5.73 -7.51 43.82
C SER A 2 -4.53 -8.19 43.16
N GLY A 3 -3.98 -7.57 42.12
CA GLY A 3 -2.76 -8.04 41.47
C GLY A 3 -1.57 -7.98 42.44
N ASP A 4 -0.75 -9.03 42.44
CA ASP A 4 0.48 -9.09 43.24
C ASP A 4 1.44 -7.97 42.79
N PRO A 5 1.69 -6.93 43.62
CA PRO A 5 2.55 -5.81 43.26
C PRO A 5 4.01 -6.24 43.02
N GLY A 6 4.41 -7.43 43.49
CA GLY A 6 5.72 -8.01 43.22
C GLY A 6 5.85 -8.62 41.81
N LEU A 7 4.74 -8.96 41.14
CA LEU A 7 4.78 -9.55 39.80
C LEU A 7 5.20 -8.52 38.74
N GLU A 8 4.63 -7.32 38.78
CA GLU A 8 4.91 -6.26 37.81
C GLU A 8 6.38 -5.81 37.88
N GLY A 9 6.93 -5.67 39.09
CA GLY A 9 8.34 -5.33 39.29
C GLY A 9 9.30 -6.41 38.77
N ARG A 10 8.96 -7.69 38.94
CA ARG A 10 9.73 -8.82 38.42
C ARG A 10 9.69 -8.89 36.89
N LEU A 11 8.52 -8.66 36.29
CA LEU A 11 8.33 -8.62 34.83
C LEU A 11 9.12 -7.47 34.20
N ARG A 12 9.03 -6.27 34.77
CA ARG A 12 9.76 -5.09 34.28
C ARG A 12 11.28 -5.33 34.32
N SER A 13 11.78 -5.88 35.44
CA SER A 13 13.20 -6.19 35.61
C SER A 13 13.69 -7.33 34.70
N ALA A 14 12.83 -8.28 34.35
CA ALA A 14 13.16 -9.35 33.40
C ALA A 14 13.21 -8.83 31.96
N LEU A 15 12.26 -7.97 31.57
CA LEU A 15 12.22 -7.34 30.25
C LEU A 15 13.42 -6.42 30.02
N THR A 16 13.81 -5.61 31.02
CA THR A 16 15.00 -4.74 30.92
C THR A 16 16.27 -5.57 30.75
N ARG A 17 16.48 -6.62 31.55
CA ARG A 17 17.65 -7.50 31.41
C ARG A 17 17.69 -8.25 30.08
N ALA A 18 16.53 -8.65 29.55
CA ALA A 18 16.45 -9.29 28.24
C ALA A 18 16.77 -8.29 27.10
N ALA A 19 16.37 -7.02 27.25
CA ALA A 19 16.70 -5.97 26.29
C ALA A 19 18.21 -5.62 26.31
N ASP A 20 18.82 -5.57 27.49
CA ASP A 20 20.25 -5.28 27.66
C ASP A 20 21.17 -6.43 27.19
N ALA A 21 20.65 -7.66 27.13
CA ALA A 21 21.40 -8.84 26.69
C ALA A 21 21.48 -9.00 25.16
N VAL A 22 20.79 -8.16 24.38
CA VAL A 22 20.85 -8.18 22.91
C VAL A 22 22.01 -7.29 22.45
N ASP A 23 23.16 -7.90 22.21
CA ASP A 23 24.37 -7.28 21.67
C ASP A 23 24.55 -7.67 20.18
N PRO A 24 24.63 -6.73 19.22
CA PRO A 24 24.59 -5.27 19.40
C PRO A 24 23.17 -4.74 19.67
N PRO A 25 23.06 -3.59 20.35
CA PRO A 25 21.78 -2.96 20.63
C PRO A 25 20.98 -2.80 19.32
N VAL A 26 19.70 -3.19 19.36
CA VAL A 26 18.80 -3.19 18.19
C VAL A 26 18.77 -1.82 17.48
N ALA A 27 18.97 -0.74 18.23
CA ALA A 27 19.10 0.62 17.73
C ALA A 27 20.27 0.82 16.74
N GLU A 28 21.34 0.03 16.83
CA GLU A 28 22.47 0.07 15.89
C GLU A 28 22.29 -0.85 14.67
N LEU A 29 21.42 -1.86 14.77
CA LEU A 29 21.13 -2.78 13.67
C LEU A 29 20.18 -2.16 12.64
N LEU A 30 19.22 -1.35 13.09
CA LEU A 30 18.21 -0.72 12.24
C LEU A 30 18.80 0.23 11.16
N PRO A 31 19.77 1.12 11.46
CA PRO A 31 20.41 1.98 10.45
C PRO A 31 21.23 1.18 9.42
N ARG A 32 21.90 0.11 9.86
CA ARG A 32 22.73 -0.72 8.98
C ARG A 32 21.88 -1.59 8.04
N ALA A 33 20.74 -2.09 8.51
CA ALA A 33 19.79 -2.84 7.69
C ALA A 33 19.13 -1.95 6.62
N THR A 34 18.67 -0.76 7.01
CA THR A 34 18.03 0.22 6.10
C THR A 34 19.01 0.75 5.05
N ALA A 35 20.27 1.02 5.40
CA ALA A 35 21.30 1.44 4.45
C ALA A 35 21.64 0.37 3.40
N ARG A 36 21.72 -0.91 3.80
CA ARG A 36 21.95 -2.03 2.85
C ARG A 36 20.78 -2.22 1.89
N GLY A 37 19.54 -2.05 2.35
CA GLY A 37 18.34 -2.12 1.51
C GLY A 37 18.32 -1.07 0.39
N ARG A 38 18.60 0.20 0.72
CA ARG A 38 18.65 1.31 -0.26
C ARG A 38 19.72 1.11 -1.33
N ARG A 39 20.90 0.58 -0.96
CA ARG A 39 22.00 0.34 -1.93
C ARG A 39 21.67 -0.80 -2.91
N ARG A 40 21.00 -1.86 -2.44
CA ARG A 40 20.59 -3.00 -3.27
C ARG A 40 19.50 -2.60 -4.28
N ARG A 41 18.53 -1.79 -3.88
CA ARG A 41 17.49 -1.24 -4.76
C ARG A 41 18.07 -0.34 -5.87
N ARG A 42 19.09 0.49 -5.57
CA ARG A 42 19.76 1.32 -6.60
C ARG A 42 20.52 0.48 -7.63
N LEU A 43 21.18 -0.61 -7.22
CA LEU A 43 21.90 -1.50 -8.14
C LEU A 43 20.95 -2.33 -9.01
N GLN A 44 19.80 -2.75 -8.48
CA GLN A 44 18.78 -3.46 -9.26
C GLN A 44 18.15 -2.58 -10.35
N ARG A 45 17.92 -1.28 -10.08
CA ARG A 45 17.44 -0.33 -11.10
C ARG A 45 18.46 -0.06 -12.22
N ALA A 46 19.76 -0.13 -11.93
CA ALA A 46 20.81 0.04 -12.94
C ALA A 46 20.97 -1.19 -13.87
N ALA A 47 20.78 -2.41 -13.35
CA ALA A 47 20.95 -3.63 -14.14
C ALA A 47 19.88 -3.84 -15.22
N LEU A 48 18.65 -3.34 -15.00
CA LEU A 48 17.54 -3.46 -15.96
C LEU A 48 17.71 -2.59 -17.21
N LEU A 49 18.47 -1.49 -17.15
CA LEU A 49 18.69 -0.61 -18.30
C LEU A 49 19.69 -1.19 -19.32
N THR A 50 20.59 -2.09 -18.90
CA THR A 50 21.58 -2.72 -19.80
C THR A 50 21.06 -3.90 -20.59
N ALA A 51 19.99 -4.59 -20.15
CA ALA A 51 19.50 -5.79 -20.82
C ALA A 51 18.65 -5.50 -22.08
N VAL A 52 18.07 -4.31 -22.19
CA VAL A 52 17.15 -3.96 -23.29
C VAL A 52 17.90 -3.60 -24.60
N LEU A 53 19.19 -3.23 -24.52
CA LEU A 53 19.96 -2.80 -25.71
C LEU A 53 20.58 -3.94 -26.53
N ALA A 54 20.62 -5.18 -26.03
CA ALA A 54 21.30 -6.30 -26.71
C ALA A 54 20.39 -7.13 -27.65
N ALA A 55 19.07 -6.90 -27.67
CA ALA A 55 18.11 -7.79 -28.33
C ALA A 55 17.46 -7.23 -29.61
N LEU A 56 18.00 -6.16 -30.22
CA LEU A 56 17.39 -5.50 -31.39
C LEU A 56 18.14 -5.72 -32.73
N ALA A 57 19.10 -6.64 -32.82
CA ALA A 57 19.96 -6.74 -34.00
C ALA A 57 19.52 -7.75 -35.09
N SER A 58 18.53 -8.61 -34.88
CA SER A 58 18.27 -9.64 -35.89
C SER A 58 16.92 -10.32 -35.73
N VAL A 59 15.90 -9.80 -36.40
CA VAL A 59 14.93 -10.52 -37.26
C VAL A 59 13.98 -9.45 -37.83
N GLY A 60 14.07 -9.22 -39.14
CA GLY A 60 13.12 -8.38 -39.88
C GLY A 60 11.79 -9.09 -40.05
N VAL A 61 10.80 -8.71 -39.25
CA VAL A 61 9.37 -8.95 -39.52
C VAL A 61 8.73 -7.59 -39.78
N LEU A 62 8.06 -7.45 -40.92
CA LEU A 62 7.12 -6.34 -41.19
C LEU A 62 5.94 -6.44 -40.22
N VAL A 63 6.13 -5.91 -39.01
CA VAL A 63 5.04 -5.66 -38.06
C VAL A 63 4.49 -4.28 -38.39
N LEU A 64 3.29 -4.23 -38.96
CA LEU A 64 2.48 -3.02 -39.05
C LEU A 64 2.50 -2.35 -37.66
N PRO A 65 2.81 -1.04 -37.55
CA PRO A 65 2.85 -0.38 -36.26
C PRO A 65 1.44 -0.41 -35.69
N ALA A 66 1.17 -1.34 -34.77
CA ALA A 66 0.04 -1.24 -33.88
C ALA A 66 0.11 0.16 -33.29
N GLY A 67 -0.88 0.99 -33.62
CA GLY A 67 -0.88 2.42 -33.30
C GLY A 67 -0.47 2.58 -31.85
N ARG A 68 0.70 3.18 -31.63
CA ARG A 68 1.23 3.46 -30.30
C ARG A 68 0.23 4.41 -29.67
N GLN A 69 -0.69 3.87 -28.86
CA GLN A 69 -1.60 4.68 -28.09
C GLN A 69 -0.71 5.43 -27.11
N THR A 70 -0.53 6.73 -27.35
CA THR A 70 0.12 7.60 -26.39
C THR A 70 -0.64 7.44 -25.08
N PRO A 71 0.03 7.11 -23.96
CA PRO A 71 -0.62 7.02 -22.67
C PRO A 71 -1.43 8.30 -22.46
N ALA A 72 -2.73 8.15 -22.20
CA ALA A 72 -3.55 9.32 -21.89
C ALA A 72 -3.00 9.94 -20.61
N THR A 73 -2.67 11.23 -20.65
CA THR A 73 -2.29 11.98 -19.46
C THR A 73 -3.46 11.97 -18.49
N LEU A 74 -3.22 11.55 -17.25
CA LEU A 74 -4.23 11.54 -16.19
C LEU A 74 -4.48 12.98 -15.74
N SER A 75 -5.74 13.43 -15.80
CA SER A 75 -6.12 14.74 -15.28
C SER A 75 -6.67 14.63 -13.84
N SER A 76 -6.51 15.68 -13.05
CA SER A 76 -7.12 15.78 -11.71
C SER A 76 -8.64 15.63 -11.77
N ASP A 77 -9.26 16.14 -12.83
CA ASP A 77 -10.71 16.09 -13.01
C ASP A 77 -11.20 14.65 -13.23
N ALA A 78 -10.40 13.82 -13.90
CA ALA A 78 -10.72 12.40 -14.08
C ALA A 78 -10.73 11.65 -12.74
N LEU A 79 -9.89 12.03 -11.77
CA LEU A 79 -9.82 11.42 -10.44
C LEU A 79 -10.80 12.02 -9.43
N THR A 80 -11.15 13.30 -9.58
CA THR A 80 -11.96 14.01 -8.60
C THR A 80 -13.36 13.39 -8.48
N GLY A 81 -13.77 13.11 -7.25
CA GLY A 81 -15.05 12.50 -6.91
C GLY A 81 -14.95 11.48 -5.78
N SER A 82 -16.02 10.69 -5.66
CA SER A 82 -16.06 9.52 -4.77
C SER A 82 -16.02 8.24 -5.60
N TRP A 83 -15.18 7.31 -5.17
CA TRP A 83 -15.00 6.00 -5.77
C TRP A 83 -15.17 4.94 -4.71
N GLU A 84 -15.74 3.80 -5.05
CA GLU A 84 -15.89 2.70 -4.11
C GLU A 84 -15.70 1.35 -4.78
N THR A 85 -15.14 0.40 -4.03
CA THR A 85 -15.17 -1.00 -4.45
C THR A 85 -16.59 -1.55 -4.31
N ARG A 86 -16.87 -2.68 -4.94
CA ARG A 86 -17.99 -3.51 -4.47
C ARG A 86 -17.77 -3.93 -3.01
N SER A 87 -18.85 -4.28 -2.31
CA SER A 87 -18.75 -4.96 -1.02
C SER A 87 -18.13 -6.34 -1.24
N LEU A 88 -17.14 -6.70 -0.44
CA LEU A 88 -16.45 -7.99 -0.52
C LEU A 88 -16.43 -8.68 0.84
N PRO A 89 -16.60 -10.01 0.89
CA PRO A 89 -16.43 -10.78 2.11
C PRO A 89 -15.06 -10.55 2.75
N ALA A 90 -15.01 -10.55 4.09
CA ALA A 90 -13.75 -10.46 4.84
C ALA A 90 -12.73 -11.55 4.44
N THR A 91 -13.21 -12.73 4.03
CA THR A 91 -12.35 -13.81 3.53
C THR A 91 -11.60 -13.45 2.25
N ASP A 92 -12.21 -12.64 1.38
CA ASP A 92 -11.60 -12.21 0.12
C ASP A 92 -10.48 -11.20 0.38
N TRP A 93 -10.70 -10.26 1.31
CA TRP A 93 -9.69 -9.32 1.78
C TRP A 93 -8.50 -10.03 2.41
N ALA A 94 -8.75 -11.00 3.30
CA ALA A 94 -7.67 -11.80 3.89
C ALA A 94 -6.92 -12.62 2.82
N ALA A 95 -7.62 -13.15 1.81
CA ALA A 95 -6.98 -13.86 0.71
C ALA A 95 -6.10 -12.94 -0.15
N SER A 96 -6.57 -11.73 -0.45
CA SER A 96 -5.77 -10.70 -1.12
C SER A 96 -4.53 -10.31 -0.33
N TYR A 97 -4.65 -10.12 0.98
CA TYR A 97 -3.51 -9.81 1.85
C TYR A 97 -2.43 -10.88 1.81
N ARG A 98 -2.83 -12.16 1.80
CA ARG A 98 -1.90 -13.28 1.60
C ARG A 98 -1.25 -13.27 0.23
N ARG A 99 -2.01 -12.99 -0.85
CA ARG A 99 -1.46 -12.87 -2.20
C ARG A 99 -0.46 -11.72 -2.33
N ALA A 100 -0.64 -10.64 -1.56
CA ALA A 100 0.32 -9.54 -1.49
C ALA A 100 1.63 -9.92 -0.78
N GLY A 101 1.68 -11.07 -0.09
CA GLY A 101 2.85 -11.59 0.63
C GLY A 101 2.69 -11.68 2.15
N GLY A 102 1.51 -11.35 2.69
CA GLY A 102 1.23 -11.45 4.12
C GLY A 102 1.09 -12.88 4.62
N SER A 103 1.37 -13.11 5.90
CA SER A 103 1.12 -14.40 6.58
C SER A 103 -0.37 -14.56 6.94
N ASP A 104 -0.81 -15.78 7.25
CA ASP A 104 -2.18 -16.03 7.73
C ASP A 104 -2.51 -15.24 9.01
N ALA A 105 -1.55 -15.13 9.92
CA ALA A 105 -1.72 -14.37 11.16
C ALA A 105 -1.89 -12.88 10.87
N ALA A 106 -1.06 -12.32 9.97
CA ALA A 106 -1.16 -10.93 9.56
C ALA A 106 -2.44 -10.64 8.78
N ALA A 107 -2.87 -11.54 7.90
CA ALA A 107 -4.12 -11.41 7.15
C ALA A 107 -5.36 -11.39 8.07
N ARG A 108 -5.36 -12.18 9.15
CA ARG A 108 -6.42 -12.11 10.18
C ARG A 108 -6.35 -10.81 10.98
N ALA A 109 -5.15 -10.35 11.32
CA ALA A 109 -4.97 -9.09 12.04
C ALA A 109 -5.39 -7.87 11.19
N PHE A 110 -5.15 -7.91 9.87
CA PHE A 110 -5.55 -6.88 8.92
C PHE A 110 -7.07 -6.63 8.91
N LEU A 111 -7.88 -7.67 9.14
CA LEU A 111 -9.34 -7.55 9.28
C LEU A 111 -9.77 -6.86 10.60
N GLY A 112 -8.83 -6.60 11.51
CA GLY A 112 -9.04 -5.71 12.66
C GLY A 112 -8.94 -4.23 12.23
N PRO A 113 -8.17 -3.40 12.94
CA PRO A 113 -7.61 -2.18 12.37
C PRO A 113 -6.56 -2.57 11.30
N PRO A 114 -6.61 -2.07 10.05
CA PRO A 114 -7.31 -0.86 9.58
C PRO A 114 -8.71 -1.08 8.96
N MET A 115 -9.21 -2.32 8.86
CA MET A 115 -10.46 -2.63 8.16
C MET A 115 -11.76 -2.35 8.95
N GLY A 116 -11.66 -1.76 10.14
CA GLY A 116 -12.83 -1.43 10.98
C GLY A 116 -13.32 -2.59 11.85
N GLY A 117 -12.51 -3.63 12.05
CA GLY A 117 -12.84 -4.73 12.96
C GLY A 117 -13.59 -5.89 12.31
N PRO A 118 -14.06 -6.87 13.11
CA PRO A 118 -14.71 -8.07 12.61
C PRO A 118 -16.05 -7.72 11.93
N ALA A 119 -16.09 -7.85 10.61
CA ALA A 119 -17.28 -7.65 9.79
C ALA A 119 -17.47 -8.83 8.82
N GLN A 120 -18.66 -8.96 8.25
CA GLN A 120 -18.90 -9.97 7.22
C GLN A 120 -18.33 -9.51 5.88
N GLU A 121 -18.55 -8.23 5.56
CA GLU A 121 -18.09 -7.61 4.34
C GLU A 121 -17.42 -6.26 4.62
N HIS A 122 -16.49 -5.90 3.75
CA HIS A 122 -15.91 -4.56 3.75
C HIS A 122 -15.96 -3.95 2.35
N ARG A 123 -16.06 -2.63 2.33
CA ARG A 123 -15.99 -1.77 1.16
C ARG A 123 -14.96 -0.68 1.40
N ILE A 124 -14.11 -0.42 0.40
CA ILE A 124 -13.19 0.70 0.41
C ILE A 124 -13.84 1.85 -0.36
N ILE A 125 -13.79 3.05 0.21
CA ILE A 125 -14.29 4.28 -0.39
C ILE A 125 -13.13 5.25 -0.48
N LEU A 126 -12.89 5.81 -1.67
CA LEU A 126 -11.96 6.90 -1.91
C LEU A 126 -12.74 8.17 -2.15
N ARG A 127 -12.33 9.26 -1.50
CA ARG A 127 -12.78 10.61 -1.80
C ARG A 127 -11.56 11.40 -2.22
N ILE A 128 -11.55 11.79 -3.49
CA ILE A 128 -10.45 12.52 -4.10
C ILE A 128 -10.97 13.90 -4.47
N THR A 129 -10.33 14.94 -3.96
CA THR A 129 -10.57 16.33 -4.37
C THR A 129 -9.45 16.77 -5.30
N THR A 130 -9.40 18.05 -5.66
CA THR A 130 -8.29 18.61 -6.45
C THR A 130 -6.94 18.56 -5.73
N THR A 131 -6.93 18.45 -4.40
CA THR A 131 -5.69 18.52 -3.59
C THR A 131 -5.59 17.43 -2.52
N GLN A 132 -6.67 16.71 -2.24
CA GLN A 132 -6.71 15.72 -1.16
C GLN A 132 -7.05 14.33 -1.67
N TRP A 133 -6.40 13.35 -1.05
CA TRP A 133 -6.67 11.93 -1.17
C TRP A 133 -7.14 11.43 0.18
N ALA A 134 -8.32 10.84 0.26
CA ALA A 134 -8.83 10.25 1.49
C ALA A 134 -9.44 8.88 1.21
N SER A 135 -8.98 7.87 1.93
CA SER A 135 -9.58 6.55 1.94
C SER A 135 -10.41 6.34 3.21
N PHE A 136 -11.46 5.55 3.08
CA PHE A 136 -12.34 5.16 4.15
C PHE A 136 -12.66 3.68 4.01
N VAL A 137 -12.87 3.01 5.13
CA VAL A 137 -13.38 1.63 5.15
C VAL A 137 -14.79 1.65 5.69
N ARG A 138 -15.70 0.97 4.99
CA ARG A 138 -17.03 0.66 5.51
C ARG A 138 -17.09 -0.84 5.80
N ALA A 139 -17.26 -1.18 7.06
CA ALA A 139 -17.57 -2.52 7.53
C ALA A 139 -19.10 -2.73 7.55
N ASP A 140 -19.59 -3.74 6.84
CA ASP A 140 -21.03 -4.02 6.69
C ASP A 140 -21.86 -2.76 6.37
N SER A 141 -22.89 -2.47 7.16
CA SER A 141 -23.73 -1.27 7.04
C SER A 141 -23.32 -0.11 7.95
N ALA A 142 -22.13 -0.18 8.56
CA ALA A 142 -21.66 0.87 9.47
C ALA A 142 -21.33 2.18 8.73
N ALA A 143 -21.14 3.26 9.50
CA ALA A 143 -20.59 4.49 8.95
C ALA A 143 -19.16 4.26 8.43
N PRO A 144 -18.73 4.90 7.33
CA PRO A 144 -17.34 4.82 6.88
C PRO A 144 -16.38 5.38 7.94
N GLU A 145 -15.36 4.60 8.28
CA GLU A 145 -14.27 5.01 9.15
C GLU A 145 -13.10 5.53 8.32
N PRO A 146 -12.42 6.61 8.78
CA PRO A 146 -11.28 7.17 8.07
C PRO A 146 -10.08 6.22 8.07
N GLY A 147 -9.47 6.05 6.90
CA GLY A 147 -8.19 5.37 6.72
C GLY A 147 -7.09 6.35 6.33
N PHE A 148 -6.25 5.94 5.38
CA PHE A 148 -5.15 6.72 4.81
C PHE A 148 -5.63 8.04 4.19
N GLN A 149 -5.00 9.14 4.56
CA GLN A 149 -5.32 10.50 4.12
C GLN A 149 -4.05 11.29 3.81
N GLY A 150 -4.13 12.13 2.78
CA GLY A 150 -2.96 12.88 2.33
C GLY A 150 -3.25 13.92 1.27
N THR A 151 -2.19 14.61 0.87
CA THR A 151 -2.19 15.44 -0.34
C THR A 151 -1.59 14.66 -1.49
N TYR A 152 -1.90 15.00 -2.75
CA TYR A 152 -1.33 14.28 -3.88
C TYR A 152 -0.91 15.17 -5.03
N THR A 153 -0.01 14.63 -5.86
CA THR A 153 0.44 15.21 -7.13
C THR A 153 0.30 14.17 -8.24
N ILE A 154 0.04 14.62 -9.47
CA ILE A 154 -0.05 13.77 -10.65
C ILE A 154 1.13 14.10 -11.59
N GLU A 155 1.85 13.07 -12.01
CA GLU A 155 2.88 13.12 -13.05
C GLU A 155 2.53 12.07 -14.11
N GLU A 156 2.08 12.52 -15.28
CA GLU A 156 1.59 11.65 -16.37
C GLU A 156 0.44 10.72 -15.94
N SER A 157 0.71 9.45 -15.64
CA SER A 157 -0.24 8.46 -15.12
C SER A 157 0.03 8.04 -13.68
N THR A 158 1.09 8.59 -13.08
CA THR A 158 1.55 8.25 -11.76
C THR A 158 1.03 9.29 -10.76
N VAL A 159 0.46 8.81 -9.67
CA VAL A 159 -0.01 9.63 -8.55
C VAL A 159 0.88 9.38 -7.36
N ARG A 160 1.45 10.45 -6.80
CA ARG A 160 2.14 10.40 -5.52
C ARG A 160 1.27 10.99 -4.44
N VAL A 161 0.96 10.21 -3.42
CA VAL A 161 0.21 10.66 -2.26
C VAL A 161 1.14 10.78 -1.06
N ARG A 162 1.17 11.96 -0.46
CA ARG A 162 1.90 12.31 0.76
C ARG A 162 0.97 12.15 1.96
N GLU A 163 1.23 11.14 2.78
CA GLU A 163 0.43 10.84 3.98
C GLU A 163 0.56 11.95 5.03
N ALA A 164 -0.56 12.33 5.63
CA ALA A 164 -0.65 13.50 6.50
C ALA A 164 0.07 13.32 7.85
N SER A 165 -0.05 12.15 8.49
CA SER A 165 0.41 11.89 9.86
C SER A 165 1.89 11.53 9.98
N HIS A 166 2.39 10.70 9.07
CA HIS A 166 3.69 10.05 9.08
C HIS A 166 4.64 10.63 8.06
N GLN A 167 4.16 11.51 7.17
CA GLN A 167 5.03 12.23 6.24
C GLN A 167 5.84 11.25 5.36
N CYS A 168 5.16 10.20 4.90
CA CYS A 168 5.63 9.20 3.95
C CYS A 168 4.86 9.35 2.62
N ASP A 169 5.41 8.80 1.54
CA ASP A 169 4.90 8.83 0.19
C ASP A 169 4.46 7.42 -0.25
N VAL A 170 3.29 7.35 -0.87
CA VAL A 170 2.81 6.18 -1.61
C VAL A 170 2.68 6.58 -3.08
N VAL A 171 3.19 5.74 -3.98
CA VAL A 171 3.21 5.99 -5.42
C VAL A 171 2.30 4.96 -6.10
N PHE A 172 1.35 5.47 -6.87
CA PHE A 172 0.38 4.68 -7.61
C PHE A 172 0.52 4.89 -9.11
N ASP A 173 0.35 3.82 -9.88
CA ASP A 173 0.00 3.92 -11.30
C ASP A 173 -1.52 3.79 -11.41
N ILE A 174 -2.13 4.76 -12.11
CA ILE A 174 -3.58 4.84 -12.19
C ILE A 174 -4.07 4.76 -13.63
N ALA A 175 -5.07 3.90 -13.85
CA ALA A 175 -5.90 3.90 -15.04
C ALA A 175 -7.34 4.29 -14.65
N ALA A 176 -7.78 5.47 -15.11
CA ALA A 176 -9.09 6.00 -14.80
C ALA A 176 -9.95 6.17 -16.06
N SER A 177 -11.24 5.89 -15.94
CA SER A 177 -12.30 6.25 -16.88
C SER A 177 -13.36 7.09 -16.17
N THR A 178 -14.47 7.40 -16.84
CA THR A 178 -15.59 8.11 -16.20
C THR A 178 -16.27 7.29 -15.11
N THR A 179 -16.20 5.95 -15.17
CA THR A 179 -16.96 5.05 -14.30
C THR A 179 -16.10 4.08 -13.50
N THR A 180 -14.84 3.87 -13.88
CA THR A 180 -13.95 2.88 -13.26
C THR A 180 -12.59 3.50 -12.97
N LEU A 181 -12.01 3.13 -11.84
CA LEU A 181 -10.69 3.54 -11.39
C LEU A 181 -9.92 2.29 -10.97
N ARG A 182 -8.77 2.06 -11.61
CA ARG A 182 -7.83 0.99 -11.25
C ARG A 182 -6.55 1.61 -10.74
N ILE A 183 -6.08 1.12 -9.61
CA ILE A 183 -4.93 1.65 -8.90
C ILE A 183 -3.96 0.49 -8.70
N HIS A 184 -2.71 0.70 -9.09
CA HIS A 184 -1.61 -0.23 -8.83
C HIS A 184 -0.58 0.44 -7.93
N VAL A 185 -0.14 -0.25 -6.88
CA VAL A 185 0.83 0.29 -5.92
C VAL A 185 2.25 0.03 -6.42
N VAL A 186 2.91 1.10 -6.85
CA VAL A 186 4.27 1.08 -7.42
C VAL A 186 5.32 1.07 -6.32
N ASP A 187 5.19 1.97 -5.35
CA ASP A 187 6.11 2.12 -4.23
C ASP A 187 5.37 2.64 -2.99
N ASP A 188 5.92 2.33 -1.83
CA ASP A 188 5.40 2.72 -0.52
C ASP A 188 6.58 2.82 0.44
N ASP A 189 6.83 4.03 0.97
CA ASP A 189 7.88 4.26 1.95
C ASP A 189 7.36 4.41 3.40
N CYS A 190 6.07 4.13 3.64
CA CYS A 190 5.42 4.11 4.95
C CYS A 190 5.74 2.82 5.75
N GLY A 191 6.27 1.78 5.09
CA GLY A 191 6.78 0.57 5.72
C GLY A 191 6.27 -0.71 5.06
N GLU A 192 6.88 -1.85 5.38
CA GLU A 192 6.53 -3.12 4.73
C GLU A 192 5.08 -3.56 5.04
N SER A 193 4.61 -3.34 6.26
CA SER A 193 3.22 -3.64 6.63
C SER A 193 2.22 -2.74 5.91
N ASP A 194 2.59 -1.48 5.67
CA ASP A 194 1.74 -0.53 4.93
C ASP A 194 1.65 -0.94 3.47
N LEU A 195 2.78 -1.25 2.82
CA LEU A 195 2.81 -1.71 1.43
C LEU A 195 1.87 -2.91 1.20
N LEU A 196 1.85 -3.88 2.13
CA LEU A 196 0.94 -5.01 2.07
C LEU A 196 -0.52 -4.57 2.21
N ALA A 197 -0.83 -3.66 3.13
CA ALA A 197 -2.15 -3.10 3.30
C ALA A 197 -2.60 -2.32 2.05
N GLN A 198 -1.75 -1.44 1.50
CA GLN A 198 -2.06 -0.64 0.31
C GLN A 198 -2.32 -1.53 -0.90
N ARG A 199 -1.45 -2.52 -1.16
CA ARG A 199 -1.68 -3.49 -2.26
C ARG A 199 -2.99 -4.24 -2.07
N THR A 200 -3.27 -4.65 -0.84
CA THR A 200 -4.54 -5.32 -0.53
C THR A 200 -5.72 -4.39 -0.82
N ILE A 201 -5.70 -3.16 -0.31
CA ILE A 201 -6.81 -2.21 -0.44
C ILE A 201 -7.05 -1.80 -1.89
N TYR A 202 -5.99 -1.46 -2.62
CA TYR A 202 -6.10 -0.84 -3.95
C TYR A 202 -6.12 -1.84 -5.11
N GLU A 203 -5.60 -3.06 -4.94
CA GLU A 203 -5.46 -4.04 -6.03
C GLU A 203 -6.41 -5.23 -5.89
N THR A 204 -7.23 -5.30 -4.83
CA THR A 204 -8.20 -6.39 -4.66
C THR A 204 -9.38 -6.29 -5.61
N ALA A 205 -9.85 -5.07 -5.89
CA ALA A 205 -11.01 -4.83 -6.73
C ALA A 205 -10.92 -3.49 -7.44
N ASP A 206 -11.55 -3.42 -8.61
CA ASP A 206 -11.77 -2.16 -9.32
C ASP A 206 -12.65 -1.23 -8.45
N PHE A 207 -12.33 0.06 -8.50
CA PHE A 207 -13.17 1.10 -7.91
C PHE A 207 -14.16 1.60 -8.96
N HIS A 208 -15.39 1.85 -8.54
CA HIS A 208 -16.45 2.41 -9.36
C HIS A 208 -16.85 3.78 -8.82
N ARG A 209 -17.22 4.70 -9.71
CA ARG A 209 -17.68 6.01 -9.29
C ARG A 209 -18.98 5.85 -8.47
N SER A 210 -18.98 6.37 -7.25
CA SER A 210 -20.19 6.40 -6.42
C SER A 210 -21.19 7.37 -7.06
N THR A 211 -22.43 6.93 -7.25
CA THR A 211 -23.55 7.75 -7.72
C THR A 211 -24.02 8.74 -6.66
#